data_AF-A0A7C4KBQ6-F1
#
_entry.id   AF-A0A7C4KBQ6-F1
#
_cell.length_a   1.000
_cell.length_b   1.000
_cell.length_c   1.000
_cell.angle_alpha   90.00
_cell.angle_beta   90.00
_cell.angle_gamma   90.00
#
_symmetry.space_group_name_H-M   'P 1'
#
loop_
_entity.id
_entity.type
_entity.pdbx_description
1 polymer ?
#
loop_
_entity_poly.entity_id
_entity_poly.type
_entity_poly.pdbx_seq_one_letter_code
_entity_poly.pdbx_strand_id
1 'polypeptide(L)'
;MTRDSRFRPIVRRLILALLALILVYHAIGVGFHFAWEGEQAACREARMARGEFVEPEVFWAPLAFAFDVTFWPVYAWANLYHDGTPFATPCTH
;
A
#
# COMPACT_ATOMS: atom_id res chain seq x y z
N MET A 1 42.33 23.93 -2.77
CA MET A 1 41.94 22.63 -2.19
C MET A 1 40.46 22.39 -2.50
N THR A 2 40.19 21.72 -3.62
CA THR A 2 38.86 21.44 -4.18
C THR A 2 38.19 20.31 -3.40
N ARG A 3 37.64 20.63 -2.22
CA ARG A 3 36.86 19.66 -1.42
C ARG A 3 35.55 19.28 -2.13
N ASP A 4 35.04 20.17 -2.98
CA ASP A 4 33.71 20.11 -3.58
C ASP A 4 33.52 19.02 -4.67
N SER A 5 34.57 18.72 -5.44
CA SER A 5 34.45 17.81 -6.61
C SER A 5 34.29 16.33 -6.23
N ARG A 6 34.75 15.92 -5.04
CA ARG A 6 34.68 14.52 -4.57
C ARG A 6 33.35 14.18 -3.87
N PHE A 7 32.66 15.16 -3.29
CA PHE A 7 31.37 14.92 -2.63
C PHE A 7 30.22 14.82 -3.64
N ARG A 8 30.28 15.58 -4.73
CA ARG A 8 29.26 15.59 -5.78
C ARG A 8 28.89 14.20 -6.35
N PRO A 9 29.84 13.29 -6.68
CA PRO A 9 29.50 11.95 -7.15
C PRO A 9 28.92 11.06 -6.05
N ILE A 10 29.37 11.21 -4.80
CA ILE A 10 28.86 10.44 -3.65
C ILE A 10 27.42 10.85 -3.36
N VAL A 11 27.15 12.16 -3.24
CA VAL A 11 25.81 12.70 -3.03
C VAL A 11 24.86 12.28 -4.15
N ARG A 12 25.31 12.35 -5.42
CA ARG A 12 24.50 11.87 -6.55
C ARG A 12 24.14 10.39 -6.43
N ARG A 13 25.09 9.53 -6.06
CA ARG A 13 24.82 8.09 -5.85
C ARG A 13 23.84 7.86 -4.71
N LEU A 14 23.99 8.58 -3.60
CA LEU A 14 23.07 8.49 -2.47
C LEU A 14 21.65 8.91 -2.86
N ILE A 15 21.51 10.04 -3.58
CA ILE A 15 20.20 10.49 -4.08
C ILE A 15 19.58 9.44 -4.99
N LEU A 16 20.34 8.88 -5.93
CA LEU A 16 19.84 7.82 -6.82
C LEU A 16 19.40 6.58 -6.05
N ALA A 17 20.15 6.16 -5.03
CA ALA A 17 19.79 5.03 -4.18
C ALA A 17 18.51 5.31 -3.39
N LEU A 18 18.37 6.50 -2.80
CA LEU A 18 17.14 6.90 -2.12
C LEU A 18 15.95 6.93 -3.07
N LEU A 19 16.10 7.49 -4.26
CA LEU A 19 15.03 7.52 -5.27
C LEU A 19 14.64 6.10 -5.68
N ALA A 20 15.60 5.20 -5.89
CA ALA A 20 15.31 3.81 -6.21
C ALA A 20 14.53 3.12 -5.08
N LEU A 21 14.92 3.32 -3.82
CA LEU A 21 14.23 2.77 -2.66
C LEU A 21 12.80 3.33 -2.53
N ILE A 22 12.62 4.63 -2.74
CA ILE A 22 11.30 5.28 -2.74
C ILE A 22 10.42 4.66 -3.84
N LEU A 23 10.93 4.51 -5.06
CA LEU A 23 10.17 3.90 -6.16
C LEU A 23 9.77 2.46 -5.84
N VAL A 24 10.70 1.65 -5.32
CA VAL A 24 10.40 0.27 -4.91
C VAL A 24 9.35 0.23 -3.81
N TYR A 25 9.46 1.08 -2.79
CA TYR A 25 8.49 1.17 -1.70
C TYR A 25 7.08 1.47 -2.20
N HIS A 26 6.94 2.45 -3.09
CA HIS A 26 5.63 2.83 -3.64
C HIS A 26 5.11 1.77 -4.61
N ALA A 27 5.97 1.11 -5.40
CA ALA A 27 5.54 0.02 -6.26
C ALA A 27 4.94 -1.16 -5.46
N ILE A 28 5.52 -1.49 -4.31
CA ILE A 28 4.95 -2.50 -3.40
C ILE A 28 3.61 -2.02 -2.84
N GLY A 29 3.52 -0.76 -2.41
CA GLY A 29 2.27 -0.17 -1.90
C GLY A 29 1.15 -0.16 -2.95
N VAL A 30 1.48 0.10 -4.21
CA VAL A 30 0.51 0.01 -5.33
C VAL A 30 0.04 -1.43 -5.51
N GLY A 31 0.95 -2.39 -5.47
CA GLY A 31 0.59 -3.82 -5.52
C GLY A 31 -0.31 -4.23 -4.34
N PHE A 32 -0.02 -3.74 -3.14
CA PHE A 32 -0.84 -3.97 -1.95
C PHE A 32 -2.27 -3.43 -2.14
N HIS A 33 -2.42 -2.18 -2.62
CA HIS A 33 -3.73 -1.57 -2.85
C HIS A 33 -4.61 -2.41 -3.78
N PHE A 34 -4.09 -2.81 -4.95
CA PHE A 34 -4.87 -3.58 -5.91
C PHE A 34 -5.18 -5.00 -5.42
N ALA A 35 -4.27 -5.63 -4.68
CA ALA A 35 -4.53 -6.94 -4.09
C ALA A 35 -5.64 -6.87 -3.04
N TRP A 36 -5.58 -5.87 -2.15
CA TRP A 36 -6.61 -5.64 -1.14
C TRP A 36 -7.97 -5.26 -1.75
N GLU A 37 -7.98 -4.38 -2.76
CA GLU A 37 -9.20 -3.98 -3.48
C GLU A 37 -9.88 -5.20 -4.13
N GLY A 38 -9.09 -6.13 -4.69
CA GLY A 38 -9.60 -7.38 -5.25
C GLY A 38 -10.32 -8.25 -4.22
N GLU A 39 -9.70 -8.49 -3.06
CA GLU A 39 -10.32 -9.24 -1.95
C GLU A 39 -11.57 -8.51 -1.42
N GLN A 40 -11.51 -7.19 -1.32
CA GLN A 40 -12.65 -6.39 -0.86
C GLN A 40 -13.82 -6.48 -1.85
N ALA A 41 -13.57 -6.42 -3.16
CA ALA A 41 -14.59 -6.60 -4.17
C ALA A 41 -15.26 -7.99 -4.08
N ALA A 42 -14.46 -9.06 -3.96
CA ALA A 42 -14.97 -10.42 -3.80
C ALA A 42 -15.83 -10.57 -2.53
N CYS A 43 -15.38 -9.99 -1.40
CA CYS A 43 -16.14 -9.97 -0.17
C CYS A 43 -17.47 -9.20 -0.33
N ARG A 44 -17.46 -8.03 -0.98
CA ARG A 44 -18.66 -7.24 -1.24
C ARG A 44 -19.67 -8.01 -2.09
N GLU A 45 -19.22 -8.67 -3.16
CA GLU A 45 -20.08 -9.52 -4.00
C GLU A 45 -20.72 -10.66 -3.19
N ALA A 46 -19.93 -11.34 -2.36
CA ALA A 46 -20.43 -12.41 -1.51
C ALA A 46 -21.48 -11.91 -0.50
N ARG A 47 -21.26 -10.73 0.09
CA ARG A 47 -22.20 -10.11 1.05
C ARG A 47 -23.49 -9.63 0.36
N MET A 48 -23.40 -9.04 -0.83
CA MET A 48 -24.56 -8.68 -1.65
C MET A 48 -25.40 -9.92 -1.99
N ALA A 49 -24.77 -11.03 -2.35
CA ALA A 49 -25.47 -12.29 -2.66
C ALA A 49 -26.21 -12.87 -1.44
N ARG A 50 -25.71 -12.62 -0.21
CA ARG A 50 -26.38 -12.99 1.05
C ARG A 50 -27.46 -12.00 1.50
N GLY A 51 -27.65 -10.90 0.77
CA GLY A 51 -28.57 -9.83 1.16
C GLY A 51 -28.09 -9.03 2.38
N GLU A 52 -26.80 -9.10 2.71
CA GLU A 52 -26.20 -8.32 3.80
C GLU A 52 -25.96 -6.87 3.37
N PHE A 53 -25.92 -5.96 4.35
CA PHE A 53 -25.50 -4.59 4.11
C PHE A 53 -24.06 -4.54 3.59
N VAL A 54 -23.88 -3.87 2.45
CA VAL A 54 -22.56 -3.59 1.88
C VAL A 54 -22.29 -2.11 2.02
N GLU A 55 -21.22 -1.78 2.73
CA GLU A 55 -20.87 -0.38 3.00
C GLU A 55 -20.52 0.33 1.68
N PRO A 56 -21.11 1.51 1.42
CA PRO A 56 -20.77 2.30 0.25
C PRO A 56 -19.33 2.84 0.39
N GLU A 57 -18.69 3.12 -0.74
CA GLU A 57 -17.38 3.78 -0.73
C GLU A 57 -17.53 5.21 -0.23
N VAL A 58 -17.15 5.44 1.03
CA VAL A 58 -17.28 6.73 1.71
C VAL A 58 -16.07 7.65 1.49
N PHE A 59 -14.92 7.09 1.11
CA PHE A 59 -13.71 7.86 0.82
C PHE A 59 -13.53 8.04 -0.68
N TRP A 60 -13.05 9.22 -1.08
CA TRP A 60 -12.66 9.48 -2.45
C TRP A 60 -11.53 8.52 -2.86
N ALA A 61 -11.71 7.78 -3.97
CA ALA A 61 -10.79 6.71 -4.40
C ALA A 61 -9.29 7.10 -4.42
N PRO A 62 -8.87 8.29 -4.89
CA PRO A 62 -7.47 8.72 -4.83
C PRO A 62 -6.95 8.92 -3.40
N LEU A 63 -7.82 9.26 -2.46
CA LEU A 63 -7.44 9.37 -1.05
C LEU A 63 -7.15 7.97 -0.49
N ALA A 64 -8.05 7.01 -0.70
CA ALA A 64 -7.81 5.62 -0.30
C ALA A 64 -6.51 5.07 -0.91
N PHE A 65 -6.32 5.26 -2.22
CA PHE A 65 -5.09 4.89 -2.91
C PHE A 65 -3.83 5.50 -2.28
N ALA A 66 -3.85 6.81 -2.01
CA ALA A 66 -2.69 7.50 -1.42
C ALA A 66 -2.36 6.95 -0.02
N PHE A 67 -3.37 6.63 0.78
CA PHE A 67 -3.20 6.03 2.11
C PHE A 67 -2.63 4.62 2.00
N ASP A 68 -3.20 3.76 1.16
CA ASP A 68 -2.73 2.38 1.01
C ASP A 68 -1.30 2.34 0.51
N VAL A 69 -0.96 3.11 -0.54
CA VAL A 69 0.41 3.13 -1.09
C VAL A 69 1.42 3.67 -0.08
N THR A 70 1.04 4.62 0.77
CA THR A 70 1.97 5.24 1.74
C THR A 70 2.12 4.39 2.99
N PHE A 71 1.02 3.81 3.50
CA PHE A 71 0.96 3.15 4.81
C PHE A 71 0.79 1.64 4.73
N TRP A 72 0.94 1.03 3.54
CA TRP A 72 0.84 -0.42 3.34
C TRP A 72 1.60 -1.28 4.37
N PRO A 73 2.79 -0.94 4.89
CA PRO A 73 3.47 -1.82 5.84
C PRO A 73 2.72 -1.91 7.17
N VAL A 74 2.10 -0.81 7.59
CA VAL A 74 1.33 -0.75 8.84
C VAL A 74 0.06 -1.58 8.70
N TYR A 75 -0.67 -1.42 7.59
CA TYR A 75 -1.86 -2.20 7.31
C TYR A 75 -1.54 -3.69 7.14
N ALA A 76 -0.55 -4.02 6.32
CA ALA A 76 -0.15 -5.41 6.12
C ALA A 76 0.29 -6.08 7.42
N TRP A 77 1.05 -5.38 8.28
CA TRP A 77 1.45 -5.91 9.58
C TRP A 77 0.27 -6.12 10.52
N ALA A 78 -0.62 -5.12 10.64
CA ALA A 78 -1.79 -5.22 11.50
C ALA A 78 -2.72 -6.37 11.06
N ASN A 79 -3.01 -6.45 9.77
CA ASN A 79 -3.86 -7.49 9.19
C ASN A 79 -3.22 -8.89 9.35
N LEU A 80 -1.90 -9.02 9.10
CA LEU A 80 -1.21 -10.29 9.34
C LEU A 80 -1.28 -10.71 10.81
N TYR A 81 -1.12 -9.76 11.74
CA TYR A 81 -1.15 -10.04 13.17
C TYR A 81 -2.53 -10.44 13.67
N HIS A 82 -3.59 -9.77 13.20
CA HIS A 82 -4.96 -10.00 13.66
C HIS A 82 -5.71 -11.09 12.87
N ASP A 83 -5.45 -11.20 11.58
CA ASP A 83 -6.29 -11.96 10.64
C ASP A 83 -5.50 -13.03 9.87
N GLY A 84 -4.17 -13.09 10.02
CA GLY A 84 -3.31 -14.08 9.36
C GLY A 84 -3.10 -13.83 7.86
N THR A 85 -3.61 -12.73 7.33
CA THR A 85 -3.46 -12.32 5.92
C THR A 85 -3.19 -10.82 5.84
N PRO A 86 -2.33 -10.32 4.93
CA PRO A 86 -2.14 -8.88 4.77
C PRO A 86 -3.36 -8.20 4.11
N PHE A 87 -4.27 -8.97 3.49
CA PHE A 87 -5.40 -8.48 2.71
C PHE A 87 -6.73 -8.74 3.45
N ALA A 88 -6.78 -8.42 4.74
CA ALA A 88 -7.97 -8.65 5.55
C ALA A 88 -9.18 -7.81 5.06
N THR A 89 -10.34 -8.44 5.08
CA THR A 89 -11.64 -7.86 4.73
C THR A 89 -12.68 -8.27 5.78
N PRO A 90 -13.89 -7.68 5.78
CA PRO A 90 -14.96 -8.14 6.68
C PRO A 90 -15.35 -9.62 6.51
N CYS A 91 -14.91 -10.28 5.44
CA CYS A 91 -15.17 -11.70 5.19
C CYS A 91 -14.04 -12.62 5.66
N THR A 92 -12.98 -12.09 6.29
CA THR A 92 -11.82 -12.87 6.75
C THR A 92 -12.12 -13.70 8.03
N HIS A 93 -13.33 -13.59 8.60
CA HIS A 93 -13.80 -14.36 9.76
C HIS A 93 -15.13 -15.07 9.49
#